data_AF-A0A968I169-F1
#
_entry.id   AF-A0A968I169-F1
#
_cell.length_a   1.000
_cell.length_b   1.000
_cell.length_c   1.000
_cell.angle_alpha   90.00
_cell.angle_beta   90.00
_cell.angle_gamma   90.00
#
_symmetry.space_group_name_H-M   'P 1'
#
loop_
_entity.id
_entity.type
_entity.pdbx_description
1 polymer ?
#
loop_
_entity_poly.entity_id
_entity_poly.type
_entity_poly.pdbx_seq_one_letter_code
_entity_poly.pdbx_strand_id
1 'polypeptide(L)'
;MERPVTSWGQNLVTVMLGLWLIGGVFVDGYAHNNLRSTIESFFTPWHAALYSGYTATSLWIVWLITAQVRRGARGLTAVPRGYGLGLAGVLISARAAWVISSGIPCSVSRLARRRCSAHHICCCCWAGC
;
A
#
# COMPACT_ATOMS: atom_id res chain seq x y z
N MET A 1 -15.62 3.66 27.22
CA MET A 1 -15.96 4.64 26.17
C MET A 1 -16.39 3.89 24.92
N GLU A 2 -17.59 4.18 24.41
CA GLU A 2 -18.12 3.65 23.15
C GLU A 2 -17.23 4.09 21.98
N ARG A 3 -16.96 3.21 21.01
CA ARG A 3 -16.23 3.58 19.79
C ARG A 3 -17.13 4.40 18.86
N PRO A 4 -16.60 5.42 18.16
CA PRO A 4 -17.40 6.28 17.31
C PRO A 4 -18.00 5.51 16.13
N VAL A 5 -19.20 5.89 15.73
CA VAL A 5 -19.90 5.38 14.54
C VAL A 5 -19.79 6.43 13.44
N THR A 6 -19.39 6.01 12.26
CA THR A 6 -19.30 6.88 11.08
C THR A 6 -20.68 7.22 10.53
N SER A 7 -20.82 8.42 9.98
CA SER A 7 -22.05 8.83 9.29
C SER A 7 -22.24 8.06 7.99
N TRP A 8 -23.46 8.07 7.48
CA TRP A 8 -23.77 7.44 6.19
C TRP A 8 -22.91 8.00 5.05
N GLY A 9 -22.72 9.31 5.00
CA GLY A 9 -21.84 9.95 4.00
C GLY A 9 -20.38 9.49 4.12
N GLN A 10 -19.86 9.33 5.35
CA GLN A 10 -18.51 8.81 5.54
C GLN A 10 -18.37 7.36 5.07
N ASN A 11 -19.40 6.54 5.31
CA ASN A 11 -19.44 5.17 4.82
C ASN A 11 -19.54 5.13 3.29
N LEU A 12 -20.32 6.02 2.67
CA LEU A 12 -20.40 6.13 1.22
C LEU A 12 -19.04 6.47 0.61
N VAL A 13 -18.32 7.45 1.17
CA VAL A 13 -16.95 7.78 0.71
C VAL A 13 -16.05 6.56 0.82
N THR A 14 -16.08 5.84 1.95
CA THR A 14 -15.30 4.60 2.13
C THR A 14 -15.64 3.55 1.08
N VAL A 15 -16.92 3.36 0.75
CA VAL A 15 -17.35 2.42 -0.30
C VAL A 15 -16.84 2.87 -1.67
N MET A 16 -16.93 4.14 -2.02
CA MET A 16 -16.44 4.65 -3.31
C MET A 16 -14.92 4.50 -3.45
N LEU A 17 -14.16 4.81 -2.39
CA LEU A 17 -12.71 4.60 -2.36
C LEU A 17 -12.35 3.10 -2.43
N GLY A 18 -13.13 2.25 -1.75
CA GLY A 18 -13.00 0.80 -1.85
C GLY A 18 -13.27 0.27 -3.26
N LEU A 19 -14.31 0.77 -3.94
CA LEU A 19 -14.60 0.43 -5.33
C LEU A 19 -13.48 0.85 -6.27
N TRP A 20 -12.89 2.04 -6.06
CA TRP A 20 -11.70 2.47 -6.81
C TRP A 20 -10.53 1.51 -6.58
N LEU A 21 -10.19 1.20 -5.33
CA LEU A 21 -9.12 0.24 -5.02
C LEU A 21 -9.35 -1.11 -5.69
N ILE A 22 -10.55 -1.68 -5.54
CA ILE A 22 -10.91 -2.98 -6.13
C ILE A 22 -10.87 -2.91 -7.67
N GLY A 23 -11.38 -1.84 -8.27
CA GLY A 23 -11.26 -1.60 -9.71
C GLY A 23 -9.80 -1.59 -10.17
N GLY A 24 -8.92 -0.92 -9.43
CA GLY A 24 -7.48 -0.92 -9.67
C GLY A 24 -6.87 -2.33 -9.61
N VAL A 25 -7.27 -3.15 -8.63
CA VAL A 25 -6.84 -4.57 -8.52
C VAL A 25 -7.26 -5.38 -9.75
N PHE A 26 -8.48 -5.22 -10.24
CA PHE A 26 -8.94 -5.93 -11.43
C PHE A 26 -8.22 -5.48 -12.69
N VAL A 27 -8.01 -4.17 -12.86
CA VAL A 27 -7.28 -3.61 -13.99
C VAL A 27 -5.83 -4.09 -14.02
N ASP A 28 -5.17 -4.09 -12.86
CA ASP A 28 -3.81 -4.59 -12.70
C ASP A 28 -3.71 -6.10 -12.96
N GLY A 29 -4.66 -6.87 -12.41
CA GLY A 29 -4.78 -8.31 -12.65
C GLY A 29 -5.04 -8.63 -14.12
N TYR A 30 -5.83 -7.84 -14.84
CA TYR A 30 -6.04 -7.99 -16.28
C TYR A 30 -4.73 -7.79 -17.05
N ALA A 31 -3.97 -6.74 -16.73
CA ALA A 31 -2.69 -6.46 -17.38
C ALA A 31 -1.70 -7.61 -17.16
N HIS A 32 -1.58 -8.12 -15.93
CA HIS A 32 -0.75 -9.29 -15.61
C HIS A 32 -1.15 -10.57 -16.33
N ASN A 33 -2.41 -10.71 -16.75
CA ASN A 33 -2.84 -11.90 -17.46
C ASN A 33 -2.69 -11.79 -18.98
N ASN A 34 -2.86 -10.60 -19.54
CA ASN A 34 -3.01 -10.41 -20.99
C ASN A 34 -1.85 -9.65 -21.65
N LEU A 35 -1.07 -8.90 -20.88
CA LEU A 35 -0.04 -7.98 -21.39
C LEU A 35 1.37 -8.33 -20.91
N ARG A 36 1.61 -9.58 -20.46
CA ARG A 36 2.86 -10.03 -19.80
C ARG A 36 4.15 -9.65 -20.54
N SER A 37 4.15 -9.69 -21.88
CA SER A 37 5.32 -9.32 -22.69
C SER A 37 5.69 -7.83 -22.67
N THR A 38 4.87 -6.98 -22.04
CA THR A 38 5.04 -5.51 -22.00
C THR A 38 5.16 -4.93 -20.58
N ILE A 39 5.15 -5.76 -19.53
CA ILE A 39 5.13 -5.32 -18.12
C ILE A 39 6.26 -5.99 -17.31
N GLU A 40 7.47 -5.47 -17.46
CA GLU A 40 8.69 -5.94 -16.76
C GLU A 40 9.09 -5.03 -15.57
N SER A 41 8.28 -3.99 -15.27
CA SER A 41 8.63 -2.96 -14.28
C SER A 41 7.58 -2.83 -13.18
N PHE A 42 8.04 -2.43 -12.00
CA PHE A 42 7.20 -2.13 -10.85
C PHE A 42 6.33 -0.88 -11.06
N PHE A 43 6.75 0.05 -11.94
CA PHE A 43 5.99 1.27 -12.23
C PHE A 43 5.30 1.18 -13.59
N THR A 44 4.02 0.82 -13.58
CA THR A 44 3.15 0.79 -14.76
C THR A 44 1.91 1.65 -14.53
N PRO A 45 1.22 2.10 -15.58
CA PRO A 45 -0.05 2.82 -15.43
C PRO A 45 -1.10 2.02 -14.63
N TRP A 46 -1.06 0.69 -14.74
CA TRP A 46 -1.97 -0.23 -14.05
C TRP A 46 -1.71 -0.25 -12.54
N HIS A 47 -0.43 -0.36 -12.14
CA HIS A 47 -0.02 -0.21 -10.74
C HIS A 47 -0.36 1.19 -10.21
N ALA A 48 -0.23 2.25 -11.02
CA ALA A 48 -0.59 3.60 -10.59
C ALA A 48 -2.08 3.72 -10.23
N ALA A 49 -2.98 3.08 -11.00
CA ALA A 49 -4.40 3.01 -10.67
C ALA A 49 -4.64 2.27 -9.34
N LEU A 50 -3.99 1.12 -9.13
CA LEU A 50 -4.07 0.35 -7.88
C LEU A 50 -3.52 1.15 -6.68
N TYR A 51 -2.33 1.74 -6.81
CA TYR A 51 -1.65 2.50 -5.75
C TYR A 51 -2.44 3.75 -5.37
N SER A 52 -3.05 4.43 -6.33
CA SER A 52 -3.89 5.60 -6.05
C SER A 52 -5.13 5.24 -5.25
N GLY A 53 -5.86 4.18 -5.62
CA GLY A 53 -7.01 3.70 -4.85
C GLY A 53 -6.64 3.25 -3.44
N TYR A 54 -5.52 2.55 -3.28
CA TYR A 54 -5.01 2.13 -1.97
C TYR A 54 -4.61 3.34 -1.10
N THR A 55 -3.88 4.28 -1.68
CA THR A 55 -3.41 5.48 -0.96
C THR A 55 -4.58 6.36 -0.54
N ALA A 56 -5.55 6.60 -1.44
CA ALA A 56 -6.73 7.38 -1.12
C ALA A 56 -7.55 6.75 0.02
N THR A 57 -7.75 5.43 -0.02
CA THR A 57 -8.44 4.69 1.06
C THR A 57 -7.67 4.78 2.38
N SER A 58 -6.36 4.62 2.34
CA SER A 58 -5.50 4.68 3.53
C SER A 58 -5.54 6.06 4.18
N LEU A 59 -5.39 7.12 3.39
CA LEU A 59 -5.45 8.50 3.86
C LEU A 59 -6.82 8.83 4.44
N TRP A 60 -7.90 8.34 3.82
CA TRP A 60 -9.25 8.51 4.34
C TRP A 60 -9.44 7.88 5.71
N ILE A 61 -8.97 6.64 5.91
CA ILE A 61 -9.04 5.95 7.21
C ILE A 61 -8.23 6.69 8.27
N VAL A 62 -7.00 7.11 7.93
CA VAL A 62 -6.15 7.90 8.83
C VAL A 62 -6.80 9.25 9.16
N TRP A 63 -7.44 9.90 8.19
CA TRP A 63 -8.17 11.14 8.41
C TRP A 63 -9.34 10.96 9.38
N LEU A 64 -10.15 9.90 9.22
CA LEU A 64 -11.24 9.59 10.16
C LEU A 64 -10.72 9.41 11.59
N ILE A 65 -9.63 8.65 11.76
CA ILE A 65 -9.04 8.40 13.08
C ILE A 65 -8.46 9.68 13.67
N THR A 66 -7.70 10.46 12.90
CA THR A 66 -7.09 11.70 13.37
C THR A 66 -8.13 12.76 13.72
N ALA A 67 -9.26 12.83 13.01
CA ALA A 67 -10.39 13.66 13.37
C ALA A 67 -10.96 13.29 14.75
N GLN A 68 -11.03 12.00 15.08
CA GLN A 68 -11.47 11.53 16.40
C GLN A 68 -10.42 11.81 17.50
N VAL A 69 -9.13 11.64 17.20
CA VAL A 69 -8.04 11.98 18.13
C VAL A 69 -8.06 13.47 18.47
N ARG A 70 -8.28 14.35 17.49
CA ARG A 70 -8.43 15.80 17.70
C ARG A 70 -9.63 16.18 18.57
N ARG A 71 -10.64 15.30 18.66
CA ARG A 71 -11.80 15.43 19.56
C ARG A 71 -11.57 14.83 20.95
N GLY A 72 -10.34 14.41 21.26
CA GLY A 72 -9.94 13.88 22.55
C GLY A 72 -9.98 12.36 22.67
N ALA A 73 -10.33 11.61 21.62
CA ALA A 73 -10.27 10.16 21.65
C ALA A 73 -8.81 9.66 21.72
N ARG A 74 -8.58 8.53 22.40
CA ARG A 74 -7.23 7.97 22.60
C ARG A 74 -7.16 6.48 22.31
N GLY A 75 -6.05 6.04 21.71
CA GLY A 75 -5.82 4.64 21.36
C GLY A 75 -6.92 4.07 20.47
N LEU A 76 -7.34 2.83 20.74
CA LEU A 76 -8.36 2.13 19.95
C LEU A 76 -9.74 2.78 19.96
N THR A 77 -10.03 3.65 20.93
CA THR A 77 -11.30 4.40 20.99
C THR A 77 -11.41 5.43 19.86
N ALA A 78 -10.30 5.85 19.25
CA ALA A 78 -10.31 6.74 18.10
C ALA A 78 -10.71 6.03 16.79
N VAL A 79 -10.64 4.69 16.74
CA VAL A 79 -10.93 3.92 15.52
C VAL A 79 -12.43 3.69 15.41
N PRO A 80 -13.11 4.17 14.35
CA PRO A 80 -14.54 3.95 14.19
C PRO A 80 -14.91 2.47 14.12
N ARG A 81 -16.13 2.12 14.57
CA ARG A 81 -16.65 0.74 14.48
C ARG A 81 -16.69 0.31 13.00
N GLY A 82 -16.20 -0.89 12.70
CA GLY A 82 -16.10 -1.42 11.33
C GLY A 82 -14.79 -1.08 10.59
N TYR A 83 -14.04 -0.05 11.02
CA TYR A 83 -12.81 0.39 10.32
C TYR A 83 -11.53 -0.30 10.82
N GLY A 84 -11.64 -1.20 11.80
CA GLY A 84 -10.50 -1.88 12.40
C GLY A 84 -9.68 -2.71 11.40
N LEU A 85 -10.35 -3.47 10.53
CA LEU A 85 -9.68 -4.26 9.49
C LEU A 85 -9.04 -3.38 8.42
N GLY A 86 -9.70 -2.27 8.07
CA GLY A 86 -9.13 -1.27 7.17
C GLY A 86 -7.83 -0.70 7.72
N LEU A 87 -7.80 -0.31 9.00
CA LEU A 87 -6.58 0.15 9.67
C LEU A 87 -5.49 -0.94 9.71
N ALA A 88 -5.86 -2.20 9.99
CA ALA A 88 -4.91 -3.30 9.96
C ALA A 88 -4.26 -3.45 8.58
N GLY A 89 -5.06 -3.37 7.50
CA GLY A 89 -4.55 -3.37 6.12
C GLY A 89 -3.55 -2.26 5.86
N VAL A 90 -3.86 -1.03 6.30
CA VAL A 90 -2.95 0.13 6.17
C VAL A 90 -1.61 -0.14 6.86
N LEU A 91 -1.64 -0.65 8.09
CA LEU A 91 -0.44 -0.91 8.88
C LEU A 91 0.40 -2.05 8.30
N ILE A 92 -0.23 -3.14 7.85
CA ILE A 92 0.45 -4.29 7.25
C ILE A 92 1.18 -3.85 5.97
N SER A 93 0.50 -3.12 5.10
CA SER A 93 1.08 -2.64 3.85
C SER A 93 2.19 -1.62 4.09
N ALA A 94 2.03 -0.69 5.04
CA ALA A 94 3.11 0.23 5.42
C ALA A 94 4.32 -0.52 5.98
N ARG A 95 4.11 -1.56 6.79
CA ARG A 95 5.17 -2.42 7.30
C ARG A 95 5.85 -3.18 6.16
N ALA A 96 5.10 -3.75 5.24
CA ALA A 96 5.64 -4.47 4.08
C ALA A 96 6.50 -3.54 3.22
N ALA A 97 6.00 -2.34 2.91
CA ALA A 97 6.76 -1.32 2.17
C ALA A 97 8.06 -0.96 2.89
N TRP A 98 8.03 -0.73 4.21
CA TRP A 98 9.23 -0.46 5.00
C TRP A 98 10.23 -1.62 4.94
N VAL A 99 9.77 -2.86 5.13
CA VAL A 99 10.63 -4.06 5.06
C VAL A 99 11.30 -4.17 3.69
N ILE A 100 10.57 -3.98 2.60
CA ILE A 100 11.10 -4.03 1.23
C ILE A 100 12.13 -2.91 1.01
N SER A 101 11.85 -1.69 1.46
CA SER A 101 12.78 -0.56 1.34
C SER A 101 14.02 -0.65 2.22
N SER A 102 13.96 -1.41 3.33
CA SER A 102 15.07 -1.53 4.30
C SER A 102 16.23 -2.42 3.82
N GLY A 103 16.15 -2.99 2.61
CA GLY A 103 17.30 -3.61 1.95
C GLY A 103 17.78 -4.94 2.55
N ILE A 104 16.99 -5.58 3.43
CA ILE A 104 17.30 -6.91 3.99
C ILE A 104 17.63 -7.97 2.91
N PRO A 105 17.02 -8.00 1.70
CA PRO A 105 17.35 -9.01 0.68
C PRO A 105 18.82 -9.00 0.22
N CYS A 106 19.51 -7.85 0.21
CA CYS A 106 20.88 -7.73 -0.28
C CYS A 106 21.95 -8.18 0.73
N SER A 107 21.58 -8.39 2.00
CA SER A 107 22.52 -8.71 3.06
C SER A 107 22.73 -10.22 3.29
N VAL A 108 21.82 -11.07 2.79
CA VAL A 108 21.78 -12.50 3.12
C VAL A 108 22.53 -13.37 2.09
N SER A 109 22.80 -12.88 0.88
CA SER A 109 23.56 -13.61 -0.13
C SER A 109 25.08 -13.44 0.06
N ARG A 110 25.65 -14.16 1.02
CA ARG A 110 27.11 -14.30 1.20
C ARG A 110 27.81 -14.93 -0.02
N LEU A 111 27.04 -15.51 -0.96
CA LEU A 111 27.52 -16.11 -2.21
C LEU A 111 27.76 -15.10 -3.35
N ALA A 112 27.22 -13.88 -3.28
CA ALA A 112 27.31 -12.88 -4.36
C ALA A 112 28.60 -12.03 -4.33
N ARG A 113 29.50 -12.25 -3.36
CA ARG A 113 30.70 -11.42 -3.17
C ARG A 113 31.91 -11.77 -4.05
N ARG A 114 31.86 -12.83 -4.87
CA ARG A 114 33.04 -13.28 -5.65
C ARG A 114 33.04 -12.88 -7.13
N ARG A 115 32.04 -12.16 -7.63
CA ARG A 115 31.95 -11.77 -9.06
C ARG A 115 31.75 -10.28 -9.32
N CYS A 116 32.23 -9.42 -8.43
CA CYS A 116 32.50 -8.02 -8.82
C CYS A 116 33.85 -7.95 -9.54
N SER A 117 33.89 -8.35 -10.80
CA SER A 117 34.96 -7.97 -11.72
C SER A 117 34.58 -6.65 -12.38
N ALA A 118 35.57 -5.76 -12.49
CA ALA A 118 35.45 -4.40 -12.96
C ALA A 118 34.58 -4.25 -14.23
N HIS A 119 33.80 -3.16 -14.26
CA HIS A 119 33.11 -2.51 -15.40
C HIS A 119 31.58 -2.54 -15.57
N HIS A 120 30.76 -3.22 -14.76
CA HIS A 120 29.30 -3.09 -14.89
C HIS A 120 28.55 -2.96 -13.55
N ILE A 121 28.19 -1.71 -13.23
CA ILE A 121 27.02 -1.20 -12.51
C ILE A 121 26.35 -2.19 -11.52
N CYS A 122 26.72 -2.09 -10.24
CA CYS A 122 25.90 -2.52 -9.12
C CYS A 122 24.87 -1.43 -8.80
N CYS A 123 23.76 -1.38 -9.52
CA CYS A 123 22.57 -0.59 -9.18
C CYS A 123 21.49 -1.01 -10.16
N CYS A 124 20.42 -1.66 -9.69
CA CYS A 124 19.05 -1.56 -10.22
C CYS A 124 18.20 -2.66 -9.58
N CYS A 125 17.44 -2.30 -8.55
CA CYS A 125 16.40 -3.17 -8.00
C CYS A 125 15.06 -2.41 -7.85
N TRP A 126 14.94 -1.22 -8.47
CA TRP A 126 13.77 -0.35 -8.33
C TRP A 126 13.27 0.27 -9.64
N ALA A 127 14.09 0.28 -10.68
CA ALA A 127 13.72 0.53 -12.06
C ALA A 127 14.63 -0.40 -12.88
N GLY A 128 14.06 -1.14 -13.84
CA GLY A 128 14.74 -2.23 -14.53
C GLY A 128 16.16 -1.89 -15.02
N CYS A 129 17.02 -2.91 -14.98
CA CYS A 129 18.21 -2.94 -15.82
C CYS A 129 17.83 -2.81 -17.29
#